data_AF-A0A662L555-F1
#
_entry.id   AF-A0A662L555-F1
#
_cell.length_a   1.000
_cell.length_b   1.000
_cell.length_c   1.000
_cell.angle_alpha   90.00
_cell.angle_beta   90.00
_cell.angle_gamma   90.00
#
_symmetry.space_group_name_H-M   'P 1'
#
loop_
_entity.id
_entity.type
_entity.pdbx_description
1 polymer ?
#
loop_
_entity_poly.entity_id
_entity_poly.type
_entity_poly.pdbx_seq_one_letter_code
_entity_poly.pdbx_strand_id
1 'polypeptide(L)'
;MKKFAVLIVLLLAIPIFQGLANSEKDSYILITQPDGGLYFYGRKIIPAYTPSWTVMVGYNSIEVNTVSSSNVLTAYFTLYNLFTRETVDSVLDATPSDGFTCNFSDVQNGIYIIVVIALAMDSNEPVASDWRAPIIFLPA
;
A
#
# COMPACT_ATOMS: atom_id res chain seq x y z
N MET A 1 -9.36 10.02 -26.82
CA MET A 1 -7.99 10.57 -26.69
C MET A 1 -7.90 11.70 -25.66
N LYS A 2 -8.63 12.82 -25.79
CA LYS A 2 -8.56 13.94 -24.82
C LYS A 2 -8.89 13.55 -23.37
N LYS A 3 -9.87 12.66 -23.15
CA LYS A 3 -10.28 12.20 -21.81
C LYS A 3 -9.21 11.38 -21.08
N PHE A 4 -8.40 10.63 -21.82
CA PHE A 4 -7.30 9.83 -21.27
C PHE A 4 -6.13 10.71 -20.84
N ALA A 5 -5.80 11.73 -21.63
CA ALA A 5 -4.77 12.71 -21.29
C ALA A 5 -5.13 13.50 -20.01
N VAL A 6 -6.40 13.87 -19.84
CA VAL A 6 -6.88 14.56 -18.63
C VAL A 6 -6.75 13.68 -17.38
N LEU A 7 -7.03 12.38 -17.49
CA LEU A 7 -6.87 11.44 -16.39
C LEU A 7 -5.40 11.31 -15.94
N ILE A 8 -4.48 11.22 -16.90
CA ILE A 8 -3.02 11.14 -16.64
C ILE A 8 -2.52 12.43 -15.98
N VAL A 9 -2.98 13.59 -16.45
CA VAL A 9 -2.63 14.90 -15.87
C VAL A 9 -3.19 15.04 -14.44
N LEU A 10 -4.41 14.55 -14.17
CA LEU A 10 -4.95 14.53 -12.82
C LEU A 10 -4.16 13.58 -11.90
N LEU A 11 -3.79 12.38 -12.37
CA LEU A 11 -2.97 11.43 -11.59
C LEU A 11 -1.56 11.97 -11.28
N LEU A 12 -0.99 12.81 -12.14
CA LEU A 12 0.29 13.47 -11.92
C LEU A 12 0.20 14.70 -11.00
N ALA A 13 -1.00 15.30 -10.87
CA ALA A 13 -1.23 16.55 -10.15
C ALA A 13 -1.69 16.38 -8.70
N ILE A 14 -1.87 15.16 -8.19
CA ILE A 14 -2.22 14.93 -6.78
C ILE A 14 -0.93 14.70 -5.98
N PRO A 15 -0.42 15.70 -5.25
CA PRO A 15 0.50 15.43 -4.15
C PRO A 15 -0.35 14.83 -3.04
N ILE A 16 -0.48 13.50 -3.01
CA ILE A 16 -1.10 12.83 -1.87
C ILE A 16 -0.06 12.95 -0.75
N PHE A 17 -0.29 13.96 0.08
CA PHE A 17 0.39 14.25 1.33
C PHE A 17 0.61 12.95 2.10
N GLN A 18 1.83 12.41 2.08
CA GLN A 18 2.25 11.39 3.04
C GLN A 18 2.61 12.15 4.31
N GLY A 19 1.61 12.39 5.16
CA GLY A 19 1.83 13.02 6.45
C GLY A 19 2.69 12.12 7.32
N LEU A 20 3.98 12.43 7.45
CA LEU A 20 4.82 11.93 8.53
C LEU A 20 4.31 12.54 9.84
N ALA A 21 3.52 11.78 10.60
CA ALA A 21 3.23 12.10 11.98
C ALA A 21 4.49 11.82 12.81
N ASN A 22 5.29 12.86 13.06
CA ASN A 22 6.38 12.80 14.03
C ASN A 22 5.83 13.03 15.43
N SER A 23 5.73 11.96 16.21
CA SER A 23 5.59 11.99 17.66
C SER A 23 6.60 11.01 18.23
N GLU A 24 7.47 11.47 19.13
CA GLU A 24 8.52 10.68 19.81
C GLU A 24 7.95 9.56 20.72
N LYS A 25 6.64 9.30 20.70
CA LYS A 25 5.95 8.30 21.54
C LYS A 25 4.81 7.53 20.88
N ASP A 26 4.64 7.59 19.56
CA ASP A 26 3.48 6.96 18.92
C ASP A 26 3.87 5.65 18.22
N SER A 27 3.20 4.55 18.57
CA SER A 27 3.20 3.33 17.75
C SER A 27 2.97 3.70 16.29
N TYR A 28 3.82 3.20 15.40
CA TYR A 28 3.69 3.46 13.97
C TYR A 28 3.85 2.18 13.16
N ILE A 29 3.27 2.21 11.96
CA ILE A 29 3.49 1.25 10.89
C ILE A 29 3.49 2.03 9.59
N LEU A 30 4.42 1.72 8.68
CA LEU A 30 4.58 2.41 7.40
C LEU A 30 4.80 1.39 6.30
N ILE A 31 4.02 1.47 5.23
CA ILE A 31 4.15 0.65 4.03
C ILE A 31 5.35 1.15 3.22
N THR A 32 6.40 0.32 3.17
CA THR A 32 7.64 0.57 2.41
C THR A 32 7.61 -0.06 1.02
N GLN A 33 6.85 -1.15 0.85
CA GLN A 33 6.58 -1.76 -0.46
C GLN A 33 5.08 -2.09 -0.61
N PRO A 34 4.52 -1.97 -1.83
CA PRO A 34 5.19 -1.40 -3.00
C PRO A 34 5.43 0.10 -2.80
N ASP A 35 6.57 0.58 -3.27
CA ASP A 35 6.72 2.01 -3.48
C ASP A 35 5.95 2.44 -4.74
N GLY A 36 5.75 3.74 -4.90
CA GLY A 36 5.09 4.23 -6.11
C GLY A 36 5.96 4.02 -7.34
N GLY A 37 5.32 3.76 -8.47
CA GLY A 37 6.00 3.59 -9.76
C GLY A 37 5.28 2.64 -10.71
N LEU A 38 5.96 2.34 -11.81
CA LEU A 38 5.49 1.41 -12.82
C LEU A 38 6.26 0.09 -12.70
N TYR A 39 5.49 -1.00 -12.61
CA TYR A 39 5.96 -2.37 -12.44
C TYR A 39 5.53 -3.20 -13.64
N PHE A 40 6.46 -3.97 -14.19
CA PHE A 40 6.23 -4.92 -15.28
C PHE A 40 6.67 -6.31 -14.84
N TYR A 41 5.77 -7.28 -14.82
CA TYR A 41 6.00 -8.62 -14.27
C TYR A 41 6.68 -8.59 -12.88
N GLY A 42 6.15 -7.75 -11.99
CA GLY A 42 6.64 -7.61 -10.59
C GLY A 42 7.92 -6.79 -10.43
N ARG A 43 8.53 -6.30 -11.51
CA ARG A 43 9.76 -5.50 -11.44
C ARG A 43 9.48 -4.03 -11.74
N LYS A 44 9.92 -3.16 -10.83
CA LYS A 44 9.88 -1.71 -11.06
C LYS A 44 10.78 -1.34 -12.23
N ILE A 45 10.21 -0.78 -13.30
CA ILE A 45 10.94 -0.51 -14.54
C ILE A 45 11.73 0.80 -14.52
N ILE A 46 11.35 1.74 -13.65
CA ILE A 46 12.05 3.02 -13.45
C ILE A 46 12.34 3.19 -11.95
N PRO A 47 13.49 2.71 -11.44
CA PRO A 47 13.74 2.64 -10.00
C PRO A 47 13.65 3.98 -9.27
N ALA A 48 14.19 5.04 -9.87
CA ALA A 48 14.20 6.39 -9.29
C ALA A 48 12.84 7.12 -9.37
N TYR A 49 11.85 6.55 -10.08
CA TYR A 49 10.54 7.17 -10.20
C TYR A 49 9.61 6.67 -9.10
N THR A 50 9.35 7.52 -8.11
CA THR A 50 8.55 7.23 -6.92
C THR A 50 7.32 8.14 -6.83
N PRO A 51 6.34 8.05 -7.75
CA PRO A 51 5.08 8.79 -7.64
C PRO A 51 4.27 8.36 -6.39
N SER A 52 3.13 9.00 -6.15
CA SER A 52 2.19 8.57 -5.09
C SER A 52 1.40 7.31 -5.46
N TRP A 53 1.35 6.95 -6.74
CA TRP A 53 0.60 5.83 -7.29
C TRP A 53 1.48 4.64 -7.66
N THR A 54 0.89 3.46 -7.75
CA THR A 54 1.57 2.23 -8.22
C THR A 54 0.77 1.64 -9.38
N VAL A 55 1.46 1.27 -10.46
CA VAL A 55 0.86 0.56 -11.61
C VAL A 55 1.60 -0.76 -11.81
N MET A 56 0.85 -1.85 -11.87
CA MET A 56 1.33 -3.21 -12.11
C MET A 56 0.78 -3.72 -13.43
N VAL A 57 1.67 -4.06 -14.36
CA VAL A 57 1.34 -4.56 -15.70
C VAL A 57 1.78 -6.01 -15.82
N GLY A 58 0.85 -6.89 -16.21
CA GLY A 58 1.13 -8.31 -16.44
C GLY A 58 1.52 -9.10 -15.18
N TYR A 59 1.22 -8.56 -14.00
CA TYR A 59 1.51 -9.16 -12.70
C TYR A 59 0.25 -9.13 -11.86
N ASN A 60 -0.09 -10.24 -11.21
CA ASN A 60 -1.34 -10.45 -10.47
C ASN A 60 -1.09 -10.69 -8.97
N SER A 61 0.07 -10.30 -8.47
CA SER A 61 0.38 -10.35 -7.05
C SER A 61 1.06 -9.07 -6.60
N ILE A 62 1.10 -8.87 -5.29
CA ILE A 62 1.72 -7.69 -4.69
C ILE A 62 2.22 -8.04 -3.30
N GLU A 63 3.53 -7.94 -3.14
CA GLU A 63 4.19 -8.02 -1.84
C GLU A 63 4.09 -6.67 -1.15
N VAL A 64 3.62 -6.70 0.09
CA VAL A 64 3.50 -5.54 0.96
C VAL A 64 4.47 -5.73 2.10
N ASN A 65 5.41 -4.79 2.21
CA ASN A 65 6.36 -4.76 3.32
C ASN A 65 6.15 -3.49 4.13
N THR A 66 6.33 -3.60 5.44
CA THR A 66 6.19 -2.48 6.35
C THR A 66 7.44 -2.31 7.22
N VAL A 67 7.59 -1.12 7.78
CA VAL A 67 8.43 -0.88 8.95
C VAL A 67 7.54 -0.38 10.07
N SER A 68 7.77 -0.84 11.29
CA SER A 68 6.96 -0.46 12.45
C SER A 68 7.82 -0.17 13.66
N SER A 69 7.22 0.47 14.67
CA SER A 69 7.80 0.55 16.00
C SER A 69 7.86 -0.84 16.65
N SER A 70 8.78 -1.02 17.61
CA SER A 70 9.02 -2.31 18.28
C SER A 70 7.90 -2.77 19.21
N ASN A 71 6.91 -1.92 19.47
CA ASN A 71 5.77 -2.18 20.34
C ASN A 71 4.49 -2.59 19.57
N VAL A 72 4.56 -2.77 18.25
CA VAL A 72 3.47 -3.36 17.46
C VAL A 72 3.50 -4.88 17.60
N LEU A 73 2.34 -5.48 17.92
CA LEU A 73 2.20 -6.93 18.14
C LEU A 73 1.73 -7.69 16.89
N THR A 74 0.82 -7.08 16.13
CA THR A 74 0.24 -7.69 14.94
C THR A 74 -0.21 -6.62 13.96
N ALA A 75 -0.19 -6.95 12.67
CA ALA A 75 -0.66 -6.12 11.59
C ALA A 75 -1.73 -6.86 10.76
N TYR A 76 -2.83 -6.16 10.48
CA TYR A 76 -3.91 -6.61 9.62
C TYR A 76 -3.86 -5.83 8.31
N PHE A 77 -3.61 -6.54 7.22
CA PHE A 77 -3.54 -6.02 5.86
C PHE A 77 -4.86 -6.27 5.14
N THR A 78 -5.32 -5.29 4.37
CA THR A 78 -6.49 -5.44 3.51
C THR A 78 -6.22 -4.90 2.12
N LEU A 79 -6.74 -5.62 1.12
CA LEU A 79 -6.81 -5.17 -0.26
C LEU A 79 -8.25 -4.80 -0.58
N TYR A 80 -8.50 -3.51 -0.81
CA TYR A 80 -9.83 -2.97 -1.05
C TYR A 80 -9.99 -2.55 -2.50
N ASN A 81 -11.01 -3.06 -3.19
CA ASN A 81 -11.30 -2.71 -4.58
C ASN A 81 -12.14 -1.43 -4.63
N LEU A 82 -11.62 -0.39 -5.30
CA LEU A 82 -12.28 0.91 -5.36
C LEU A 82 -13.57 0.93 -6.19
N PHE A 83 -13.72 0.01 -7.13
CA PHE A 83 -14.91 -0.07 -7.99
C PHE A 83 -16.05 -0.81 -7.31
N THR A 84 -15.78 -2.01 -6.77
CA THR A 84 -16.80 -2.82 -6.09
C THR A 84 -17.09 -2.32 -4.68
N ARG A 85 -16.16 -1.55 -4.08
CA ARG A 85 -16.21 -1.08 -2.70
C ARG A 85 -16.18 -2.20 -1.67
N GLU A 86 -15.44 -3.25 -1.98
CA GLU A 86 -15.33 -4.44 -1.15
C GLU A 86 -13.87 -4.74 -0.83
N THR A 87 -13.63 -5.29 0.37
CA THR A 87 -12.37 -5.95 0.69
C THR A 87 -12.33 -7.27 -0.06
N VAL A 88 -11.37 -7.41 -0.98
CA VAL A 88 -11.24 -8.60 -1.81
C VAL A 88 -10.26 -9.62 -1.24
N ASP A 89 -9.36 -9.18 -0.36
CA ASP A 89 -8.42 -10.05 0.35
C ASP A 89 -7.95 -9.38 1.66
N SER A 90 -7.56 -10.20 2.64
CA SER A 90 -6.98 -9.72 3.90
C SER A 90 -6.07 -10.76 4.56
N VAL A 91 -5.05 -10.25 5.27
CA VAL A 91 -4.03 -11.07 5.92
C VAL A 91 -3.76 -10.52 7.31
N LEU A 92 -3.75 -11.39 8.32
CA LEU A 92 -3.27 -11.06 9.67
C LEU A 92 -1.85 -11.62 9.82
N ASP A 93 -0.88 -10.74 10.07
CA ASP A 93 0.49 -11.12 10.41
C ASP A 93 0.72 -10.85 11.91
N ALA A 94 1.05 -11.91 12.65
CA ALA A 94 1.34 -11.86 14.08
C ALA A 94 2.80 -12.22 14.38
N THR A 95 3.65 -12.27 13.34
CA THR A 95 5.06 -12.65 13.46
C THR A 95 5.92 -11.40 13.25
N PRO A 96 6.17 -10.59 14.30
CA PRO A 96 6.98 -9.40 14.15
C PRO A 96 8.40 -9.78 13.75
N SER A 97 8.81 -9.40 12.54
CA SER A 97 10.19 -9.43 12.06
C SER A 97 10.78 -8.00 12.11
N ASP A 98 11.72 -7.62 11.24
CA ASP A 98 12.10 -6.20 11.03
C ASP A 98 10.94 -5.33 10.48
N GLY A 99 9.73 -5.88 10.46
CA GLY A 99 8.45 -5.34 10.01
C GLY A 99 7.39 -6.45 9.92
N PHE A 100 6.22 -6.09 9.40
CA PHE A 100 5.16 -7.02 9.00
C PHE A 100 5.07 -7.10 7.49
N THR A 101 4.69 -8.27 6.97
CA THR A 101 4.64 -8.51 5.53
C THR A 101 3.40 -9.28 5.12
N CYS A 102 2.90 -9.04 3.91
CA CYS A 102 1.89 -9.90 3.30
C CYS A 102 2.08 -9.97 1.79
N ASN A 103 1.49 -10.98 1.16
CA ASN A 103 1.43 -11.08 -0.29
C ASN A 103 -0.02 -11.32 -0.71
N PHE A 104 -0.62 -10.36 -1.41
CA PHE A 104 -1.91 -10.59 -2.06
C PHE A 104 -1.67 -11.26 -3.41
N SER A 105 -2.27 -12.42 -3.63
CA SER A 105 -2.11 -13.22 -4.86
C SER A 105 -3.41 -13.24 -5.66
N ASP A 106 -3.34 -13.59 -6.94
CA ASP A 106 -4.50 -13.68 -7.85
C ASP A 106 -5.36 -12.40 -7.93
N VAL A 107 -4.70 -11.25 -7.75
CA VAL A 107 -5.32 -9.92 -7.82
C VAL A 107 -5.81 -9.67 -9.24
N GLN A 108 -7.12 -9.45 -9.38
CA GLN A 108 -7.76 -9.16 -10.66
C GLN A 108 -7.39 -7.76 -11.16
N ASN A 109 -7.52 -7.51 -12.46
CA ASN A 109 -7.35 -6.17 -13.02
C ASN A 109 -8.31 -5.17 -12.37
N GLY A 110 -7.81 -4.00 -11.97
CA GLY A 110 -8.62 -3.04 -11.22
C GLY A 110 -7.79 -1.94 -10.56
N ILE A 111 -8.46 -1.15 -9.72
CA ILE A 111 -7.83 -0.11 -8.90
C ILE A 111 -8.13 -0.43 -7.44
N TYR A 112 -7.08 -0.44 -6.63
CA TYR A 112 -7.13 -0.90 -5.25
C TYR A 112 -6.50 0.11 -4.29
N ILE A 113 -6.88 -0.05 -3.02
CA ILE A 113 -6.21 0.52 -1.86
C ILE A 113 -5.63 -0.64 -1.06
N ILE A 114 -4.39 -0.49 -0.60
CA ILE A 114 -3.86 -1.33 0.48
C ILE A 114 -3.93 -0.54 1.77
N VAL A 115 -4.47 -1.15 2.81
CA VAL A 115 -4.51 -0.58 4.15
C VAL A 115 -3.88 -1.57 5.10
N VAL A 116 -3.03 -1.08 6.00
CA VAL A 116 -2.51 -1.83 7.13
C VAL A 116 -2.96 -1.17 8.43
N ILE A 117 -3.44 -1.97 9.37
CA ILE A 117 -3.83 -1.56 10.71
C ILE A 117 -3.09 -2.44 11.70
N ALA A 118 -2.41 -1.82 12.66
CA ALA A 118 -1.51 -2.48 13.58
C ALA A 118 -1.95 -2.27 15.04
N LEU A 119 -1.92 -3.35 15.81
CA LEU A 119 -2.22 -3.33 17.24
C LEU A 119 -0.95 -3.02 18.03
N ALA A 120 -0.97 -1.91 18.76
CA ALA A 120 0.06 -1.55 19.73
C ALA A 120 -0.06 -2.38 21.03
N MET A 121 1.06 -2.62 21.69
CA MET A 121 1.12 -3.31 22.99
C MET A 121 0.60 -2.43 24.14
N ASP A 122 0.82 -1.12 24.09
CA ASP A 122 0.26 -0.18 25.07
C ASP A 122 -1.18 0.18 24.69
N SER A 123 -2.12 -0.07 25.61
CA SER A 123 -3.53 0.25 25.42
C SER A 123 -3.82 1.75 25.33
N ASN A 124 -2.89 2.60 25.76
CA ASN A 124 -3.01 4.06 25.67
C ASN A 124 -2.43 4.63 24.37
N GLU A 125 -1.73 3.80 23.59
CA GLU A 125 -1.20 4.22 22.30
C GLU A 125 -2.25 4.09 21.19
N PRO A 126 -2.24 5.00 20.20
CA PRO A 126 -3.18 4.91 19.09
C PRO A 126 -2.94 3.65 18.27
N VAL A 127 -4.00 3.18 17.61
CA VAL A 127 -3.89 2.14 16.57
C VAL A 127 -3.03 2.70 15.43
N ALA A 128 -1.88 2.07 15.22
CA ALA A 128 -0.99 2.43 14.12
C ALA A 128 -1.64 2.03 12.79
N SER A 129 -1.61 2.90 11.79
CA SER A 129 -2.15 2.56 10.47
C SER A 129 -1.46 3.31 9.36
N ASP A 130 -1.42 2.69 8.18
CA ASP A 130 -0.94 3.31 6.95
C ASP A 130 -1.71 2.75 5.75
N TRP A 131 -1.65 3.45 4.63
CA TRP A 131 -2.35 3.07 3.41
C TRP A 131 -1.61 3.53 2.16
N ARG A 132 -1.85 2.80 1.06
CA ARG A 132 -1.34 3.13 -0.27
C ARG A 132 -2.48 3.11 -1.27
N ALA A 133 -2.62 4.22 -2.01
CA ALA A 133 -3.55 4.32 -3.11
C ALA A 133 -3.12 5.40 -4.13
N PRO A 134 -3.50 5.26 -5.41
CA PRO A 134 -4.09 4.07 -6.01
C PRO A 134 -3.03 3.03 -6.40
N ILE A 135 -3.39 1.75 -6.30
CA ILE A 135 -2.63 0.64 -6.90
C ILE A 135 -3.45 0.09 -8.06
N ILE A 136 -2.91 0.16 -9.27
CA ILE A 136 -3.60 -0.15 -10.51
C ILE A 136 -3.04 -1.44 -11.10
N PHE A 137 -3.87 -2.47 -11.25
CA PHE A 137 -3.53 -3.72 -11.93
C PHE A 137 -4.08 -3.70 -13.37
N LEU A 138 -3.18 -3.90 -14.34
CA LEU A 138 -3.49 -3.93 -15.76
C LEU A 138 -3.06 -5.26 -16.39
N PRO A 139 -3.80 -5.74 -17.42
CA PRO A 139 -3.36 -6.89 -18.20
C PRO A 139 -2.03 -6.58 -18.91
N ALA A 140 -1.28 -7.64 -19.25
CA ALA A 140 -0.07 -7.56 -20.06
C ALA A 140 -0.35 -7.08 -21.50
#